data_AF-A0A506ES10-F1
#
_entry.id   AF-A0A506ES10-F1
#
_cell.length_a   1.000
_cell.length_b   1.000
_cell.length_c   1.000
_cell.angle_alpha   90.00
_cell.angle_beta   90.00
_cell.angle_gamma   90.00
#
_symmetry.space_group_name_H-M   'P 1'
#
loop_
_entity.id
_entity.type
_entity.pdbx_description
1 polymer ?
#
loop_
_entity_poly.entity_id
_entity_poly.type
_entity_poly.pdbx_seq_one_letter_code
_entity_poly.pdbx_strand_id
1 'polypeptide(L)'
;MIYSSPKAIYNVTADEIESSLAEDVVQTYDLNSFGLFTKKTYQKQNNGWPEGYIVASQGSQITTAQFNDSCSLNSDNVSFDYEKINVSGKKVADIFPPNIINSIPKDSDYIYISDQFSRILKDNQTAFANLVNSNATFPSGSFVYVPKSVIYNNTEFYLFDSSLTDFKTLAEWQQKLYPNFNYKFDTVAGYKVTYFVDSAGNPIFDNGKDPAIEMNGKIYDGEWQVKGNVISETYGAPPTTWNTNYQSKSEFALYNKASYDFLVAQIQTYYK
;
A
#
# COMPACT_ATOMS: atom_id res chain seq x y z
N MET A 1 -5.83 18.57 7.35
CA MET A 1 -5.74 17.68 6.19
C MET A 1 -4.33 17.14 6.12
N ILE A 2 -4.22 15.83 5.98
CA ILE A 2 -2.98 15.10 5.84
C ILE A 2 -3.02 14.46 4.46
N TYR A 3 -1.87 14.42 3.79
CA TYR A 3 -1.73 13.91 2.43
C TYR A 3 -0.81 12.70 2.46
N SER A 4 -1.12 11.70 1.66
CA SER A 4 -0.21 10.60 1.35
C SER A 4 0.67 10.97 0.15
N SER A 5 1.74 10.19 -0.05
CA SER A 5 2.61 10.13 -1.22
C SER A 5 2.34 11.17 -2.33
N PRO A 6 3.18 12.23 -2.47
CA PRO A 6 3.08 13.09 -3.65
C PRO A 6 3.20 12.24 -4.92
N LYS A 7 2.40 12.51 -5.96
CA LYS A 7 2.55 11.84 -7.26
C LYS A 7 3.56 12.60 -8.12
N ALA A 8 4.41 11.86 -8.83
CA ALA A 8 5.38 12.43 -9.76
C ALA A 8 4.64 12.60 -11.09
N ILE A 9 4.32 13.84 -11.43
CA ILE A 9 3.51 14.16 -12.60
C ILE A 9 4.38 14.98 -13.55
N TYR A 10 5.01 14.30 -14.49
CA TYR A 10 5.74 14.92 -15.60
C TYR A 10 5.38 14.21 -16.90
N ASN A 11 5.16 14.97 -17.98
CA ASN A 11 4.79 14.47 -19.31
C ASN A 11 3.50 13.61 -19.38
N VAL A 12 2.54 13.83 -18.49
CA VAL A 12 1.21 13.18 -18.52
C VAL A 12 0.10 14.23 -18.67
N THR A 13 -0.88 13.91 -19.50
CA THR A 13 -2.07 14.75 -19.72
C THR A 13 -3.03 14.68 -18.53
N ALA A 14 -3.92 15.66 -18.39
CA ALA A 14 -4.97 15.62 -17.37
C ALA A 14 -5.82 14.34 -17.51
N ASP A 15 -6.13 13.92 -18.73
CA ASP A 15 -6.93 12.71 -18.99
C ASP A 15 -6.19 11.43 -18.60
N GLU A 16 -4.88 11.34 -18.83
CA GLU A 16 -4.05 10.21 -18.34
C GLU A 16 -3.94 10.19 -16.82
N ILE A 17 -3.87 11.36 -16.18
CA ILE A 17 -3.88 11.47 -14.71
C ILE A 17 -5.22 10.99 -14.17
N GLU A 18 -6.34 11.45 -14.73
CA GLU A 18 -7.67 11.04 -14.28
C GLU A 18 -7.94 9.56 -14.59
N SER A 19 -7.49 9.04 -15.73
CA SER A 19 -7.68 7.64 -16.12
C SER A 19 -6.81 6.71 -15.28
N SER A 20 -5.52 7.02 -15.06
CA SER A 20 -4.66 6.23 -14.16
C SER A 20 -5.15 6.29 -12.72
N LEU A 21 -5.62 7.45 -12.25
CA LEU A 21 -6.24 7.56 -10.93
C LEU A 21 -7.57 6.83 -10.82
N ALA A 22 -8.30 6.61 -11.93
CA ALA A 22 -9.53 5.84 -11.98
C ALA A 22 -9.27 4.32 -12.15
N GLU A 23 -8.22 3.95 -12.90
CA GLU A 23 -7.73 2.58 -13.09
C GLU A 23 -7.05 2.06 -11.83
N ASP A 24 -6.34 2.90 -11.05
CA ASP A 24 -5.87 2.56 -9.69
C ASP A 24 -7.06 2.18 -8.76
N VAL A 25 -8.30 2.52 -9.16
CA VAL A 25 -9.57 2.16 -8.49
C VAL A 25 -10.31 1.06 -9.25
N VAL A 26 -9.59 0.02 -9.72
CA VAL A 26 -10.21 -1.19 -10.28
C VAL A 26 -11.30 -1.70 -9.32
N GLN A 27 -12.40 -2.18 -9.89
CA GLN A 27 -13.42 -2.92 -9.15
C GLN A 27 -12.79 -4.15 -8.51
N THR A 28 -12.34 -4.01 -7.26
CA THR A 28 -11.88 -5.12 -6.42
C THR A 28 -13.09 -5.64 -5.67
N TYR A 29 -13.14 -6.95 -5.52
CA TYR A 29 -13.94 -7.55 -4.48
C TYR A 29 -13.03 -7.77 -3.28
N ASP A 30 -13.46 -7.29 -2.13
CA ASP A 30 -12.78 -7.49 -0.86
C ASP A 30 -13.58 -8.51 -0.07
N LEU A 31 -12.96 -9.65 0.22
CA LEU A 31 -13.54 -10.71 1.02
C LEU A 31 -12.85 -10.73 2.37
N ASN A 32 -13.64 -10.66 3.45
CA ASN A 32 -13.14 -10.82 4.80
C ASN A 32 -14.20 -11.45 5.71
N SER A 33 -13.94 -11.50 7.03
CA SER A 33 -14.85 -12.15 7.98
C SER A 33 -16.25 -11.50 8.08
N PHE A 34 -16.44 -10.28 7.56
CA PHE A 34 -17.73 -9.58 7.55
C PHE A 34 -18.53 -9.79 6.28
N GLY A 35 -17.92 -10.20 5.17
CA GLY A 35 -18.61 -10.32 3.89
C GLY A 35 -17.70 -10.26 2.67
N LEU A 36 -18.32 -10.38 1.50
CA LEU A 36 -17.75 -9.97 0.21
C LEU A 36 -18.31 -8.59 -0.13
N PHE A 37 -17.43 -7.66 -0.44
CA PHE A 37 -17.76 -6.27 -0.70
C PHE A 37 -17.19 -5.86 -2.04
N THR A 38 -17.92 -5.03 -2.79
CA THR A 38 -17.29 -4.26 -3.86
C THR A 38 -16.91 -2.89 -3.34
N LYS A 39 -15.69 -2.44 -3.68
CA LYS A 39 -15.29 -1.05 -3.44
C LYS A 39 -16.16 -0.15 -4.31
N LYS A 40 -17.03 0.65 -3.68
CA LYS A 40 -17.64 1.78 -4.36
C LYS A 40 -16.58 2.86 -4.41
N THR A 41 -15.96 2.97 -5.57
CA THR A 41 -14.88 3.91 -5.84
C THR A 41 -15.28 5.32 -5.42
N TYR A 42 -14.35 5.99 -4.75
CA TYR A 42 -14.57 7.25 -4.06
C TYR A 42 -15.17 8.32 -4.99
N GLN A 43 -15.93 9.28 -4.46
CA GLN A 43 -16.17 10.50 -5.22
C GLN A 43 -14.94 11.40 -5.10
N LYS A 44 -14.33 11.76 -6.24
CA LYS A 44 -13.30 12.79 -6.32
C LYS A 44 -13.76 14.03 -5.56
N GLN A 45 -12.94 14.46 -4.60
CA GLN A 45 -13.14 15.69 -3.84
C GLN A 45 -12.34 16.82 -4.49
N ASN A 46 -12.61 18.07 -4.10
CA ASN A 46 -11.86 19.24 -4.57
C ASN A 46 -10.33 19.13 -4.36
N ASN A 47 -9.90 18.29 -3.42
CA ASN A 47 -8.49 18.10 -3.07
C ASN A 47 -7.94 16.72 -3.51
N GLY A 48 -8.64 15.99 -4.38
CA GLY A 48 -8.21 14.69 -4.90
C GLY A 48 -9.12 13.53 -4.50
N TRP A 49 -8.62 12.31 -4.68
CA TRP A 49 -9.30 11.07 -4.31
C TRP A 49 -8.97 10.72 -2.85
N PRO A 50 -9.97 10.43 -1.99
CA PRO A 50 -9.68 9.98 -0.63
C PRO A 50 -9.12 8.55 -0.64
N GLU A 51 -8.13 8.26 0.21
CA GLU A 51 -7.55 6.91 0.34
C GLU A 51 -8.34 5.99 1.31
N GLY A 52 -9.35 6.55 1.96
CA GLY A 52 -10.20 5.87 2.92
C GLY A 52 -10.93 6.88 3.81
N TYR A 53 -11.74 6.36 4.72
CA TYR A 53 -12.48 7.14 5.70
C TYR A 53 -11.86 6.93 7.08
N ILE A 54 -11.64 8.02 7.81
CA ILE A 54 -11.25 7.93 9.22
C ILE A 54 -12.47 7.49 10.02
N VAL A 55 -12.39 6.32 10.65
CA VAL A 55 -13.47 5.73 11.45
C VAL A 55 -13.22 5.87 12.95
N ALA A 56 -11.97 6.05 13.35
CA ALA A 56 -11.57 6.39 14.71
C ALA A 56 -10.28 7.20 14.70
N SER A 57 -10.12 8.08 15.69
CA SER A 57 -8.87 8.82 15.89
C SER A 57 -8.66 9.17 17.35
N GLN A 58 -7.45 8.92 17.88
CA GLN A 58 -7.05 9.32 19.22
C GLN A 58 -5.56 9.68 19.24
N GLY A 59 -5.24 10.95 19.43
CA GLY A 59 -3.84 11.40 19.44
C GLY A 59 -3.15 11.16 18.09
N SER A 60 -2.10 10.34 18.09
CA SER A 60 -1.39 9.90 16.87
C SER A 60 -1.98 8.66 16.21
N GLN A 61 -3.00 8.06 16.81
CA GLN A 61 -3.63 6.86 16.30
C GLN A 61 -4.80 7.23 15.41
N ILE A 62 -4.86 6.62 14.23
CA ILE A 62 -5.99 6.72 13.32
C ILE A 62 -6.36 5.31 12.87
N THR A 63 -7.65 5.05 12.75
CA THR A 63 -8.15 3.86 12.05
C THR A 63 -8.87 4.33 10.80
N THR A 64 -8.49 3.77 9.67
CA THR A 64 -9.18 4.00 8.40
C THR A 64 -9.95 2.75 7.99
N ALA A 65 -10.96 2.94 7.17
CA ALA A 65 -11.67 1.87 6.49
C ALA A 65 -12.15 2.36 5.13
N GLN A 66 -12.47 1.43 4.24
CA GLN A 66 -13.07 1.75 2.96
C GLN A 66 -14.60 1.64 3.02
N PHE A 67 -15.25 2.58 2.34
CA PHE A 67 -16.69 2.54 2.17
C PHE A 67 -17.03 1.59 1.03
N ASN A 68 -18.01 0.71 1.26
CA ASN A 68 -18.35 -0.35 0.33
C ASN A 68 -19.80 -0.30 -0.14
N ASP A 69 -20.14 -1.18 -1.07
CA ASP A 69 -21.48 -1.35 -1.63
C ASP A 69 -22.57 -1.70 -0.62
N SER A 70 -22.21 -2.30 0.52
CA SER A 70 -23.12 -2.56 1.66
C SER A 70 -23.34 -1.34 2.57
N CYS A 71 -22.81 -0.18 2.21
CA CYS A 71 -22.84 1.05 3.01
C CYS A 71 -22.22 0.87 4.42
N SER A 72 -21.21 0.01 4.54
CA SER A 72 -20.47 -0.25 5.79
C SER A 72 -18.99 0.14 5.68
N LEU A 73 -18.29 0.12 6.82
CA LEU A 73 -16.87 0.46 6.97
C LEU A 73 -16.07 -0.75 7.45
N ASN A 74 -16.39 -1.92 6.87
CA ASN A 74 -15.89 -3.22 7.28
C ASN A 74 -14.80 -3.79 6.34
N SER A 75 -14.45 -3.08 5.27
CA SER A 75 -13.33 -3.43 4.37
C SER A 75 -12.12 -2.55 4.63
N ASP A 76 -10.91 -3.08 4.41
CA ASP A 76 -9.64 -2.37 4.53
C ASP A 76 -9.53 -1.59 5.85
N ASN A 77 -9.94 -2.25 6.94
CA ASN A 77 -9.94 -1.67 8.26
C ASN A 77 -8.52 -1.72 8.85
N VAL A 78 -7.80 -0.60 8.77
CA VAL A 78 -6.38 -0.52 9.12
C VAL A 78 -6.16 0.52 10.22
N SER A 79 -5.49 0.10 11.30
CA SER A 79 -5.12 0.95 12.42
C SER A 79 -3.66 1.36 12.34
N PHE A 80 -3.41 2.66 12.40
CA PHE A 80 -2.09 3.27 12.35
C PHE A 80 -1.77 3.94 13.68
N ASP A 81 -0.52 3.86 14.12
CA ASP A 81 0.03 4.72 15.18
C ASP A 81 1.22 5.50 14.64
N TYR A 82 1.06 6.81 14.48
CA TYR A 82 2.07 7.66 13.88
C TYR A 82 3.05 8.25 14.90
N GLU A 83 4.28 8.51 14.47
CA GLU A 83 5.15 9.49 15.07
C GLU A 83 5.20 10.75 14.20
N LYS A 84 5.15 11.92 14.84
CA LYS A 84 5.21 13.21 14.14
C LYS A 84 6.65 13.72 14.14
N ILE A 85 7.24 13.77 12.95
CA ILE A 85 8.62 14.21 12.72
C ILE A 85 8.63 15.64 12.18
N ASN A 86 9.36 16.53 12.84
CA ASN A 86 9.59 17.88 12.35
C ASN A 86 10.70 17.86 11.28
N VAL A 87 10.37 18.31 10.08
CA VAL A 87 11.31 18.41 8.96
C VAL A 87 11.59 19.86 8.55
N SER A 88 11.08 20.84 9.31
CA SER A 88 11.33 22.27 9.05
C SER A 88 12.83 22.57 8.99
N GLY A 89 13.28 23.28 7.95
CA GLY A 89 14.68 23.62 7.74
C GLY A 89 15.56 22.48 7.21
N LYS A 90 15.06 21.24 7.15
CA LYS A 90 15.75 20.15 6.47
C LYS A 90 15.76 20.38 4.96
N LYS A 91 16.76 19.84 4.25
CA LYS A 91 16.83 19.86 2.79
C LYS A 91 15.90 18.80 2.18
N VAL A 92 15.58 18.97 0.91
CA VAL A 92 14.87 17.93 0.12
C VAL A 92 15.61 16.58 0.18
N ALA A 93 16.95 16.59 0.09
CA ALA A 93 17.76 15.38 0.21
C ALA A 93 17.52 14.59 1.51
N ASP A 94 17.20 15.28 2.61
CA ASP A 94 17.13 14.66 3.94
C ASP A 94 15.92 13.74 4.12
N ILE A 95 14.95 13.76 3.19
CA ILE A 95 13.81 12.84 3.20
C ILE A 95 14.06 11.57 2.37
N PHE A 96 15.09 11.55 1.52
CA PHE A 96 15.50 10.38 0.75
C PHE A 96 16.57 9.56 1.49
N PRO A 97 16.76 8.28 1.15
CA PRO A 97 17.88 7.51 1.66
C PRO A 97 19.24 8.16 1.36
N PRO A 98 20.24 8.12 2.27
CA PRO A 98 21.53 8.79 2.07
C PRO A 98 22.31 8.33 0.83
N ASN A 99 22.09 7.08 0.40
CA ASN A 99 22.77 6.43 -0.71
C ASN A 99 21.93 6.38 -2.00
N ILE A 100 20.84 7.16 -2.07
CA ILE A 100 19.84 7.13 -3.16
C ILE A 100 20.41 7.46 -4.54
N ILE A 101 21.47 8.29 -4.61
CA ILE A 101 22.16 8.62 -5.87
C ILE A 101 23.15 7.51 -6.28
N ASN A 102 23.94 7.02 -5.33
CA ASN A 102 25.12 6.21 -5.64
C ASN A 102 24.86 4.69 -5.63
N SER A 103 23.68 4.27 -5.19
CA SER A 103 23.33 2.85 -5.07
C SER A 103 21.81 2.64 -5.06
N ILE A 104 21.39 1.39 -4.93
CA ILE A 104 20.00 1.00 -4.67
C ILE A 104 19.87 0.88 -3.14
N PRO A 105 19.15 1.80 -2.45
CA PRO A 105 18.88 1.68 -1.02
C PRO A 105 18.04 0.45 -0.71
N LYS A 106 18.15 -0.05 0.51
CA LYS A 106 17.25 -1.10 1.02
C LYS A 106 15.90 -0.49 1.36
N ASP A 107 14.85 -1.29 1.34
CA ASP A 107 13.49 -0.83 1.67
C ASP A 107 13.40 -0.22 3.08
N SER A 108 14.24 -0.70 4.01
CA SER A 108 14.39 -0.18 5.37
C SER A 108 14.99 1.24 5.44
N ASP A 109 15.73 1.66 4.41
CA ASP A 109 16.35 2.98 4.35
C ASP A 109 15.34 4.07 3.97
N TYR A 110 14.20 3.68 3.37
CA TYR A 110 13.09 4.57 3.08
C TYR A 110 12.22 4.75 4.33
N ILE A 111 12.35 5.92 4.94
CA ILE A 111 11.62 6.27 6.18
C ILE A 111 10.50 7.27 5.91
N TYR A 112 10.81 8.33 5.16
CA TYR A 112 9.91 9.48 5.00
C TYR A 112 9.16 9.48 3.67
N ILE A 113 9.71 8.80 2.67
CA ILE A 113 9.24 8.83 1.28
C ILE A 113 9.24 7.41 0.71
N SER A 114 8.16 7.04 0.03
CA SER A 114 8.02 5.71 -0.57
C SER A 114 9.17 5.41 -1.55
N ASP A 115 9.61 4.15 -1.56
CA ASP A 115 10.61 3.65 -2.49
C ASP A 115 10.09 3.71 -3.94
N GLN A 116 8.83 3.33 -4.18
CA GLN A 116 8.20 3.40 -5.50
C GLN A 116 8.23 4.81 -6.06
N PHE A 117 7.87 5.79 -5.24
CA PHE A 117 7.92 7.19 -5.64
C PHE A 117 9.36 7.63 -5.96
N SER A 118 10.32 7.23 -5.14
CA SER A 118 11.73 7.51 -5.38
C SER A 118 12.25 6.84 -6.66
N ARG A 119 11.78 5.64 -6.99
CA ARG A 119 12.11 4.93 -8.24
C ARG A 119 11.59 5.69 -9.45
N ILE A 120 10.32 6.12 -9.44
CA ILE A 120 9.73 6.93 -10.52
C ILE A 120 10.53 8.20 -10.74
N LEU A 121 10.87 8.93 -9.67
CA LEU A 121 11.69 10.13 -9.78
C LEU A 121 13.08 9.83 -10.38
N LYS A 122 13.67 8.67 -10.08
CA LYS A 122 14.99 8.26 -10.59
C LYS A 122 15.02 7.93 -12.09
N ASP A 123 13.87 7.70 -12.73
CA ASP A 123 13.81 7.43 -14.17
C ASP A 123 14.36 8.61 -14.98
N ASN A 124 14.19 9.85 -14.50
CA ASN A 124 14.92 11.02 -15.00
C ASN A 124 16.12 11.34 -14.10
N GLN A 125 17.25 10.69 -14.37
CA GLN A 125 18.47 10.80 -13.54
C GLN A 125 18.98 12.23 -13.37
N THR A 126 18.91 13.06 -14.41
CA THR A 126 19.36 14.46 -14.36
C THR A 126 18.45 15.30 -13.48
N ALA A 127 17.13 15.21 -13.67
CA ALA A 127 16.17 15.91 -12.82
C ALA A 127 16.27 15.45 -11.37
N PHE A 128 16.46 14.15 -11.14
CA PHE A 128 16.62 13.58 -9.81
C PHE A 128 17.86 14.08 -9.09
N ALA A 129 19.01 14.07 -9.79
CA ALA A 129 20.25 14.61 -9.26
C ALA A 129 20.11 16.10 -8.90
N ASN A 130 19.40 16.89 -9.71
CA ASN A 130 19.14 18.30 -9.42
C ASN A 130 18.21 18.49 -8.21
N LEU A 131 17.18 17.66 -8.08
CA LEU A 131 16.26 17.67 -6.94
C LEU A 131 16.98 17.37 -5.62
N VAL A 132 17.76 16.29 -5.59
CA VAL A 132 18.49 15.86 -4.38
C VAL A 132 19.63 16.83 -4.06
N ASN A 133 20.30 17.43 -5.06
CA ASN A 133 21.35 18.42 -4.81
C ASN A 133 20.81 19.84 -4.54
N SER A 134 19.49 20.03 -4.50
CA SER A 134 18.87 21.31 -4.17
C SER A 134 19.24 21.77 -2.75
N ASN A 135 19.48 23.08 -2.60
CA ASN A 135 19.63 23.72 -1.29
C ASN A 135 18.29 24.19 -0.72
N ALA A 136 17.16 23.92 -1.39
CA ALA A 136 15.85 24.24 -0.88
C ALA A 136 15.59 23.48 0.43
N THR A 137 15.01 24.19 1.39
CA THR A 137 14.66 23.63 2.69
C THR A 137 13.17 23.70 2.93
N PHE A 138 12.66 22.70 3.64
CA PHE A 138 11.26 22.67 4.05
C PHE A 138 10.91 23.91 4.87
N PRO A 139 9.77 24.57 4.61
CA PRO A 139 9.35 25.76 5.34
C PRO A 139 9.04 25.43 6.81
N SER A 140 9.01 26.47 7.64
CA SER A 140 8.61 26.33 9.04
C SER A 140 7.21 25.72 9.19
N GLY A 141 7.06 24.78 10.12
CA GLY A 141 5.81 24.06 10.34
C GLY A 141 5.63 22.85 9.43
N SER A 142 6.68 22.40 8.74
CA SER A 142 6.67 21.17 7.94
C SER A 142 6.83 19.93 8.82
N PHE A 143 5.90 18.98 8.68
CA PHE A 143 5.90 17.71 9.39
C PHE A 143 5.70 16.53 8.44
N VAL A 144 6.35 15.41 8.77
CA VAL A 144 6.09 14.08 8.20
C VAL A 144 5.63 13.19 9.34
N TYR A 145 4.58 12.41 9.10
CA TYR A 145 4.01 11.45 10.03
C TYR A 145 4.42 10.07 9.55
N VAL A 146 5.27 9.39 10.31
CA VAL A 146 5.81 8.06 9.98
C VAL A 146 5.10 7.03 10.85
N PRO A 147 4.59 5.90 10.32
CA PRO A 147 3.93 4.90 11.14
C PRO A 147 4.94 4.13 12.00
N LYS A 148 4.62 3.99 13.30
CA LYS A 148 5.25 3.03 14.21
C LYS A 148 4.58 1.65 14.12
N SER A 149 3.30 1.62 13.74
CA SER A 149 2.54 0.40 13.43
C SER A 149 1.52 0.66 12.32
N VAL A 150 1.25 -0.38 11.54
CA VAL A 150 0.20 -0.44 10.53
C VAL A 150 -0.49 -1.79 10.65
N ILE A 151 -1.64 -1.82 11.32
CA ILE A 151 -2.31 -3.06 11.73
C ILE A 151 -3.56 -3.25 10.88
N TYR A 152 -3.54 -4.25 10.00
CA TYR A 152 -4.77 -4.75 9.39
C TYR A 152 -5.55 -5.50 10.46
N ASN A 153 -6.76 -5.03 10.75
CA ASN A 153 -7.57 -5.58 11.85
C ASN A 153 -8.28 -6.88 11.47
N ASN A 154 -8.29 -7.21 10.18
CA ASN A 154 -8.83 -8.43 9.60
C ASN A 154 -7.87 -9.00 8.55
N THR A 155 -8.05 -10.27 8.20
CA THR A 155 -7.46 -10.81 6.97
C THR A 155 -8.38 -10.41 5.82
N GLU A 156 -7.81 -9.73 4.84
CA GLU A 156 -8.50 -9.23 3.66
C GLU A 156 -8.00 -10.00 2.45
N PHE A 157 -8.91 -10.56 1.66
CA PHE A 157 -8.64 -11.18 0.37
C PHE A 157 -9.15 -10.25 -0.73
N TYR A 158 -8.32 -9.96 -1.72
CA TYR A 158 -8.70 -9.14 -2.87
C TYR A 158 -8.77 -10.02 -4.10
N LEU A 159 -9.82 -9.86 -4.91
CA LEU A 159 -9.95 -10.53 -6.20
C LEU A 159 -10.53 -9.58 -7.23
N PHE A 160 -10.23 -9.87 -8.49
CA PHE A 160 -10.59 -9.04 -9.63
C PHE A 160 -11.29 -9.91 -10.66
N ASP A 161 -12.19 -9.34 -11.46
CA ASP A 161 -12.79 -10.11 -12.57
C ASP A 161 -11.70 -10.60 -13.55
N SER A 162 -10.59 -9.85 -13.68
CA SER A 162 -9.42 -10.20 -14.50
C SER A 162 -8.55 -11.30 -13.91
N SER A 163 -8.72 -11.66 -12.63
CA SER A 163 -7.95 -12.74 -11.98
C SER A 163 -8.65 -14.10 -12.06
N LEU A 164 -9.73 -14.19 -12.84
CA LEU A 164 -10.39 -15.45 -13.15
C LEU A 164 -9.41 -16.44 -13.81
N THR A 165 -9.39 -17.68 -13.31
CA THR A 165 -8.55 -18.76 -13.82
C THR A 165 -9.36 -19.83 -14.54
N ASP A 166 -8.66 -20.71 -15.27
CA ASP A 166 -9.25 -21.89 -15.92
C ASP A 166 -9.36 -23.12 -15.00
N PHE A 167 -8.91 -23.01 -13.74
CA PHE A 167 -8.97 -24.11 -12.77
C PHE A 167 -10.41 -24.40 -12.34
N LYS A 168 -10.72 -25.68 -12.12
CA LYS A 168 -12.09 -26.10 -11.76
C LYS A 168 -12.33 -26.14 -10.27
N THR A 169 -11.27 -26.31 -9.48
CA THR A 169 -11.35 -26.41 -8.02
C THR A 169 -10.16 -25.72 -7.37
N LEU A 170 -10.33 -25.26 -6.13
CA LEU A 170 -9.24 -24.72 -5.33
C LEU A 170 -8.10 -25.75 -5.13
N ALA A 171 -8.43 -27.04 -5.06
CA ALA A 171 -7.43 -28.10 -4.93
C ALA A 171 -6.56 -28.24 -6.18
N GLU A 172 -7.17 -28.15 -7.37
CA GLU A 172 -6.44 -28.17 -8.63
C GLU A 172 -5.50 -26.96 -8.76
N TRP A 173 -6.01 -25.76 -8.46
CA TRP A 173 -5.23 -24.53 -8.44
C TRP A 173 -4.02 -24.65 -7.50
N GLN A 174 -4.26 -25.07 -6.26
CA GLN A 174 -3.22 -25.19 -5.23
C GLN A 174 -2.15 -26.20 -5.63
N GLN A 175 -2.56 -27.40 -6.07
CA GLN A 175 -1.60 -28.45 -6.45
C GLN A 175 -0.78 -28.06 -7.67
N LYS A 176 -1.34 -27.28 -8.59
CA LYS A 176 -0.64 -26.85 -9.81
C LYS A 176 0.37 -25.75 -9.53
N LEU A 177 -0.01 -24.74 -8.76
CA LEU A 177 0.83 -23.54 -8.55
C LEU A 177 1.76 -23.68 -7.35
N TYR A 178 1.34 -24.38 -6.31
CA TYR A 178 2.01 -24.38 -5.00
C TYR A 178 2.14 -25.77 -4.35
N PRO A 179 2.57 -26.83 -5.07
CA PRO A 179 2.50 -28.22 -4.59
C PRO A 179 3.29 -28.53 -3.31
N ASN A 180 4.29 -27.71 -2.97
CA ASN A 180 5.26 -27.99 -1.89
C ASN A 180 5.11 -27.06 -0.69
N PHE A 181 3.99 -26.37 -0.55
CA PHE A 181 3.77 -25.42 0.54
C PHE A 181 2.66 -25.88 1.48
N ASN A 182 2.69 -25.36 2.71
CA ASN A 182 1.59 -25.53 3.66
C ASN A 182 0.47 -24.55 3.32
N TYR A 183 -0.73 -25.09 3.17
CA TYR A 183 -1.93 -24.33 2.87
C TYR A 183 -3.10 -24.85 3.70
N LYS A 184 -4.16 -24.05 3.76
CA LYS A 184 -5.43 -24.41 4.35
C LYS A 184 -6.53 -24.22 3.32
N PHE A 185 -7.50 -25.13 3.28
CA PHE A 185 -8.81 -24.86 2.69
C PHE A 185 -9.74 -24.41 3.81
N ASP A 186 -10.42 -23.29 3.61
CA ASP A 186 -11.31 -22.71 4.63
C ASP A 186 -12.56 -22.09 3.99
N THR A 187 -13.43 -21.54 4.82
CA THR A 187 -14.59 -20.74 4.42
C THR A 187 -14.55 -19.38 5.11
N VAL A 188 -14.56 -18.31 4.32
CA VAL A 188 -14.59 -16.91 4.80
C VAL A 188 -15.87 -16.27 4.30
N ALA A 189 -16.70 -15.78 5.23
CA ALA A 189 -18.03 -15.22 4.93
C ALA A 189 -18.88 -16.06 3.94
N GLY A 190 -18.77 -17.40 4.00
CA GLY A 190 -19.50 -18.33 3.13
C GLY A 190 -18.81 -18.66 1.79
N TYR A 191 -17.69 -18.01 1.46
CA TYR A 191 -16.88 -18.29 0.28
C TYR A 191 -15.78 -19.28 0.63
N LYS A 192 -15.57 -20.29 -0.22
CA LYS A 192 -14.44 -21.20 -0.03
C LYS A 192 -13.16 -20.51 -0.46
N VAL A 193 -12.12 -20.67 0.32
CA VAL A 193 -10.82 -20.07 0.07
C VAL A 193 -9.71 -21.09 0.29
N THR A 194 -8.57 -20.87 -0.35
CA THR A 194 -7.32 -21.50 0.06
C THR A 194 -6.22 -20.47 0.17
N TYR A 195 -5.36 -20.62 1.19
CA TYR A 195 -4.29 -19.67 1.48
C TYR A 195 -3.18 -20.35 2.30
N PHE A 196 -2.03 -19.68 2.37
CA PHE A 196 -0.82 -20.21 3.01
C PHE A 196 -0.90 -20.16 4.53
N VAL A 197 -0.29 -21.16 5.18
CA VAL A 197 -0.21 -21.22 6.64
C VAL A 197 1.19 -21.57 7.11
N ASP A 198 1.52 -21.15 8.34
CA ASP A 198 2.73 -21.58 9.03
C ASP A 198 2.64 -23.07 9.45
N SER A 199 3.68 -23.59 10.10
CA SER A 199 3.72 -24.98 10.59
C SER A 199 2.69 -25.28 11.70
N ALA A 200 2.10 -24.25 12.30
CA ALA A 200 1.04 -24.36 13.30
C ALA A 200 -0.36 -24.18 12.70
N GLY A 201 -0.48 -23.93 11.39
CA GLY A 201 -1.75 -23.73 10.70
C GLY A 201 -2.31 -22.30 10.77
N ASN A 202 -1.52 -21.32 11.21
CA ASN A 202 -1.93 -19.91 11.22
C ASN A 202 -1.72 -19.28 9.83
N PRO A 203 -2.62 -18.40 9.35
CA PRO A 203 -2.41 -17.63 8.13
C PRO A 203 -1.06 -16.90 8.16
N ILE A 204 -0.30 -16.95 7.07
CA ILE A 204 1.00 -16.29 6.97
C ILE A 204 1.17 -15.61 5.62
N PHE A 205 1.51 -14.32 5.62
CA PHE A 205 1.82 -13.58 4.40
C PHE A 205 3.19 -14.00 3.88
N ASP A 206 3.29 -14.28 2.58
CA ASP A 206 4.56 -14.60 1.91
C ASP A 206 4.48 -14.11 0.47
N ASN A 207 5.40 -13.24 0.08
CA ASN A 207 5.30 -12.50 -1.16
C ASN A 207 5.40 -13.44 -2.38
N GLY A 208 4.46 -13.30 -3.33
CA GLY A 208 4.29 -14.19 -4.49
C GLY A 208 3.60 -15.53 -4.17
N LYS A 209 2.97 -15.63 -2.99
CA LYS A 209 2.17 -16.77 -2.56
C LYS A 209 0.75 -16.31 -2.27
N ASP A 210 -0.04 -16.46 -3.32
CA ASP A 210 -1.35 -15.83 -3.45
C ASP A 210 -2.45 -16.74 -2.90
N PRO A 211 -3.54 -16.22 -2.30
CA PRO A 211 -4.70 -17.03 -2.00
C PRO A 211 -5.51 -17.33 -3.27
N ALA A 212 -6.41 -18.31 -3.21
CA ALA A 212 -7.45 -18.46 -4.23
C ALA A 212 -8.83 -18.53 -3.60
N ILE A 213 -9.82 -18.00 -4.32
CA ILE A 213 -11.20 -17.85 -3.86
C ILE A 213 -12.14 -18.51 -4.87
N GLU A 214 -13.07 -19.34 -4.39
CA GLU A 214 -14.17 -19.86 -5.21
C GLU A 214 -15.36 -18.91 -5.12
N MET A 215 -15.66 -18.21 -6.21
CA MET A 215 -16.80 -17.31 -6.33
C MET A 215 -17.64 -17.71 -7.56
N ASN A 216 -18.95 -17.87 -7.36
CA ASN A 216 -19.90 -18.23 -8.44
C ASN A 216 -19.49 -19.51 -9.21
N GLY A 217 -18.91 -20.49 -8.51
CA GLY A 217 -18.44 -21.75 -9.10
C GLY A 217 -17.19 -21.63 -9.97
N LYS A 218 -16.48 -20.49 -9.89
CA LYS A 218 -15.22 -20.22 -10.60
C LYS A 218 -14.09 -19.94 -9.62
N ILE A 219 -12.86 -20.19 -10.04
CA ILE A 219 -11.66 -19.98 -9.22
C ILE A 219 -10.96 -18.69 -9.64
N TYR A 220 -10.80 -17.78 -8.69
CA TYR A 220 -10.07 -16.53 -8.87
C TYR A 220 -8.73 -16.65 -8.15
N ASP A 221 -7.67 -16.25 -8.86
CA ASP A 221 -6.41 -15.93 -8.24
C ASP A 221 -6.59 -14.65 -7.42
N GLY A 222 -6.14 -14.65 -6.18
CA GLY A 222 -6.40 -13.57 -5.24
C GLY A 222 -5.13 -12.93 -4.75
N GLU A 223 -5.27 -11.77 -4.13
CA GLU A 223 -4.23 -11.14 -3.32
C GLU A 223 -4.73 -11.13 -1.87
N TRP A 224 -3.84 -10.88 -0.91
CA TRP A 224 -4.27 -10.72 0.47
C TRP A 224 -3.36 -9.87 1.33
N GLN A 225 -3.96 -9.36 2.40
CA GLN A 225 -3.24 -8.97 3.60
C GLN A 225 -3.72 -9.84 4.76
N VAL A 226 -2.78 -10.39 5.50
CA VAL A 226 -3.07 -11.13 6.73
C VAL A 226 -3.28 -10.14 7.86
N LYS A 227 -4.21 -10.43 8.77
CA LYS A 227 -4.37 -9.66 10.00
C LYS A 227 -3.03 -9.55 10.74
N GLY A 228 -2.57 -8.32 11.00
CA GLY A 228 -1.32 -8.12 11.72
C GLY A 228 -0.67 -6.76 11.44
N ASN A 229 0.45 -6.51 12.12
CA ASN A 229 1.26 -5.30 11.89
C ASN A 229 2.15 -5.49 10.65
N VAL A 230 1.75 -4.95 9.50
CA VAL A 230 2.38 -5.25 8.21
C VAL A 230 3.77 -4.68 8.05
N ILE A 231 4.16 -3.70 8.88
CA ILE A 231 5.51 -3.12 8.87
C ILE A 231 6.45 -3.80 9.89
N SER A 232 6.01 -4.90 10.52
CA SER A 232 6.83 -5.68 11.46
C SER A 232 7.66 -6.72 10.72
N GLU A 233 8.94 -6.87 11.08
CA GLU A 233 9.82 -7.90 10.51
C GLU A 233 9.33 -9.34 10.73
N THR A 234 8.41 -9.55 11.67
CA THR A 234 7.80 -10.86 11.97
C THR A 234 6.38 -11.00 11.43
N TYR A 235 5.94 -10.11 10.52
CA TYR A 235 4.59 -10.13 9.97
C TYR A 235 4.32 -11.37 9.11
N GLY A 236 5.16 -11.58 8.10
CA GLY A 236 5.04 -12.71 7.18
C GLY A 236 6.08 -13.80 7.41
N ALA A 237 6.24 -14.66 6.42
CA ALA A 237 7.25 -15.71 6.42
C ALA A 237 8.67 -15.13 6.55
N PRO A 238 9.62 -15.86 7.18
CA PRO A 238 10.98 -15.38 7.36
C PRO A 238 11.58 -14.87 6.05
N PRO A 239 12.20 -13.67 6.04
CA PRO A 239 12.68 -13.07 4.81
C PRO A 239 13.74 -13.94 4.16
N THR A 240 13.75 -13.96 2.84
CA THR A 240 14.84 -14.54 2.06
C THR A 240 15.81 -13.45 1.61
N THR A 241 16.89 -13.82 0.92
CA THR A 241 17.81 -12.83 0.34
C THR A 241 17.14 -11.92 -0.70
N TRP A 242 16.01 -12.35 -1.26
CA TRP A 242 15.35 -11.69 -2.39
C TRP A 242 13.98 -11.09 -2.05
N ASN A 243 13.31 -11.59 -1.01
CA ASN A 243 11.96 -11.17 -0.64
C ASN A 243 11.87 -10.82 0.85
N THR A 244 11.34 -9.64 1.14
CA THR A 244 10.78 -9.27 2.43
C THR A 244 9.27 -9.55 2.42
N ASN A 245 8.76 -10.05 3.54
CA ASN A 245 7.35 -10.40 3.71
C ASN A 245 6.68 -9.45 4.72
N TYR A 246 7.06 -8.18 4.65
CA TYR A 246 6.55 -7.05 5.41
C TYR A 246 6.71 -5.79 4.55
N GLN A 247 5.89 -4.77 4.82
CA GLN A 247 5.82 -3.54 4.05
C GLN A 247 6.75 -2.46 4.61
N SER A 248 7.17 -1.53 3.76
CA SER A 248 8.00 -0.42 4.22
C SER A 248 7.13 0.61 4.93
N LYS A 249 7.56 1.08 6.09
CA LYS A 249 6.90 2.18 6.82
C LYS A 249 6.74 3.45 5.98
N SER A 250 7.62 3.66 5.00
CA SER A 250 7.51 4.81 4.08
C SER A 250 6.32 4.76 3.14
N GLU A 251 5.76 3.58 2.85
CA GLU A 251 4.57 3.42 2.00
C GLU A 251 3.33 4.04 2.64
N PHE A 252 3.30 4.16 3.97
CA PHE A 252 2.20 4.76 4.72
C PHE A 252 2.57 6.10 5.36
N ALA A 253 3.68 6.70 4.96
CA ALA A 253 4.09 7.99 5.45
C ALA A 253 3.14 9.09 4.95
N LEU A 254 2.86 10.03 5.85
CA LEU A 254 1.86 11.06 5.67
C LEU A 254 2.47 12.44 5.85
N TYR A 255 2.00 13.43 5.11
CA TYR A 255 2.54 14.79 5.07
C TYR A 255 1.49 15.79 5.51
N ASN A 256 1.87 16.79 6.31
CA ASN A 256 1.02 17.96 6.42
C ASN A 256 1.12 18.82 5.13
N LYS A 257 0.17 19.73 4.95
CA LYS A 257 0.09 20.59 3.76
C LYS A 257 1.41 21.29 3.42
N ALA A 258 2.10 21.84 4.42
CA ALA A 258 3.36 22.56 4.22
C ALA A 258 4.45 21.66 3.63
N SER A 259 4.62 20.45 4.15
CA SER A 259 5.57 19.46 3.62
C SER A 259 5.18 19.00 2.22
N TYR A 260 3.89 18.71 2.01
CA TYR A 260 3.38 18.20 0.74
C TYR A 260 3.56 19.22 -0.40
N ASP A 261 3.07 20.46 -0.19
CA ASP A 261 3.16 21.52 -1.19
C ASP A 261 4.62 21.84 -1.54
N PHE A 262 5.50 21.85 -0.54
CA PHE A 262 6.93 22.06 -0.76
C PHE A 262 7.53 20.97 -1.65
N LEU A 263 7.25 19.69 -1.36
CA LEU A 263 7.76 18.58 -2.15
C LEU A 263 7.26 18.62 -3.59
N VAL A 264 5.95 18.84 -3.79
CA VAL A 264 5.36 18.99 -5.11
C VAL A 264 6.03 20.13 -5.88
N ALA A 265 6.20 21.30 -5.26
CA ALA A 265 6.83 22.45 -5.91
C ALA A 265 8.30 22.18 -6.28
N GLN A 266 9.05 21.49 -5.42
CA GLN A 266 10.44 21.13 -5.72
C GLN A 266 10.52 20.13 -6.88
N ILE A 267 9.66 19.12 -6.91
CA ILE A 267 9.61 18.16 -8.03
C ILE A 267 9.23 18.86 -9.33
N GLN A 268 8.18 19.67 -9.33
CA GLN A 268 7.75 20.45 -10.49
C GLN A 268 8.82 21.44 -10.98
N THR A 269 9.75 21.85 -10.12
CA THR A 269 10.85 22.73 -10.53
C THR A 269 11.85 22.00 -11.42
N TYR A 270 12.12 20.71 -11.17
CA TYR A 270 13.17 19.95 -11.86
C TYR A 270 12.67 18.99 -12.93
N TYR A 271 11.39 18.61 -12.91
CA TYR A 271 10.78 17.61 -13.78
C TYR A 271 9.79 18.20 -14.80
N LYS A 272 10.03 19.41 -15.29
CA LYS A 272 9.17 20.03 -16.32
C LYS A 272 9.33 19.38 -17.68
#